data_AF-A0A1I6ANV8-F1
#
_entry.id   AF-A0A1I6ANV8-F1
#
_cell.length_a   1.000
_cell.length_b   1.000
_cell.length_c   1.000
_cell.angle_alpha   90.00
_cell.angle_beta   90.00
_cell.angle_gamma   90.00
#
_symmetry.space_group_name_H-M   'P 1'
#
loop_
_entity.id
_entity.type
_entity.pdbx_description
1 polymer ?
#
loop_
_entity_poly.entity_id
_entity_poly.type
_entity_poly.pdbx_seq_one_letter_code
_entity_poly.pdbx_strand_id
1 'polypeptide(L)'
;MADLPDIELDELPDLLAHISPDERDVWWEVTAGVKAEFGEAAFSDWDSWSQGSDQYKPGDARSVWKSCKGGKIGIGTVIHYAKQGGWKRRKRDLTPKEREQRRAEQAARRAKREAERAEEERLTAVMQELVQGGTQRLLTEFTAARGKSEYLTRKQVGAFGVRFVTRALVFSVDSRHERTDIWLGADMARFLRELPKDKAEREHIGFMKMGPGDIVIPLVDEAGVVWSFQMINAQGTKLFPKFGRKSGLWHWIGRADPMPIIALAEGYATGVSVYLATEWPTVMCIDVGNMAKVARALARLFPDSRLIIVGDDDPKADGTNPGRVAAEALSLELGITAVFPQRPEVAA
;
A
#
# COMPACT_ATOMS: atom_id res chain seq x y z
N MET A 1 19.39 23.85 -4.69
CA MET A 1 19.56 22.44 -5.11
C MET A 1 20.90 22.35 -5.80
N ALA A 2 21.84 21.56 -5.27
CA ALA A 2 23.14 21.38 -5.92
C ALA A 2 22.94 20.86 -7.36
N ASP A 3 23.76 21.35 -8.29
CA ASP A 3 23.80 20.91 -9.69
C ASP A 3 24.22 19.42 -9.70
N LEU A 4 23.25 18.53 -9.51
CA LEU A 4 23.49 17.09 -9.47
C LEU A 4 24.08 16.69 -10.82
N PRO A 5 25.20 15.95 -10.85
CA PRO A 5 25.80 15.52 -12.09
C PRO A 5 24.76 14.72 -12.89
N ASP A 6 24.40 15.25 -14.04
CA ASP A 6 23.48 14.67 -15.01
C ASP A 6 24.00 13.31 -15.48
N ILE A 7 23.17 12.27 -15.59
CA ILE A 7 23.61 10.92 -16.00
C ILE A 7 22.72 10.39 -17.11
N GLU A 8 23.36 9.81 -18.11
CA GLU A 8 22.69 9.21 -19.26
C GLU A 8 22.34 7.74 -19.01
N LEU A 9 21.35 7.23 -19.74
CA LEU A 9 20.91 5.84 -19.58
C LEU A 9 22.03 4.84 -19.95
N ASP A 10 22.90 5.18 -20.88
CA ASP A 10 24.07 4.35 -21.25
C ASP A 10 25.20 4.39 -20.20
N GLU A 11 25.21 5.40 -19.33
CA GLU A 11 26.10 5.48 -18.17
C GLU A 11 25.57 4.62 -17.00
N LEU A 12 24.30 4.23 -17.02
CA LEU A 12 23.67 3.50 -15.92
C LEU A 12 24.33 2.15 -15.60
N PRO A 13 24.67 1.28 -16.56
CA PRO A 13 25.36 0.02 -16.25
C PRO A 13 26.71 0.22 -15.57
N ASP A 14 27.50 1.19 -16.05
CA ASP A 14 28.80 1.55 -15.48
C ASP A 14 28.66 2.10 -14.05
N LEU A 15 27.64 2.93 -13.83
CA LEU A 15 27.34 3.45 -12.52
C LEU A 15 26.92 2.36 -11.53
N LEU A 16 26.01 1.49 -11.94
CA LEU A 16 25.49 0.40 -11.11
C LEU A 16 26.59 -0.64 -10.78
N ALA A 17 27.56 -0.86 -11.66
CA ALA A 17 28.67 -1.77 -11.42
C ALA A 17 29.54 -1.40 -10.20
N HIS A 18 29.44 -0.16 -9.70
CA HIS A 18 30.16 0.32 -8.52
C HIS A 18 29.30 0.30 -7.25
N ILE A 19 28.10 -0.29 -7.29
CA ILE A 19 27.18 -0.37 -6.16
C ILE A 19 26.88 -1.85 -5.91
N SER A 20 26.99 -2.31 -4.66
CA SER A 20 26.57 -3.66 -4.30
C SER A 20 25.03 -3.76 -4.26
N PRO A 21 24.41 -4.80 -4.86
CA PRO A 21 22.98 -5.05 -4.76
C PRO A 21 22.56 -5.78 -3.46
N ASP A 22 23.48 -6.17 -2.58
CA ASP A 22 23.18 -7.03 -1.42
C ASP A 22 22.53 -6.31 -0.24
N GLU A 23 22.80 -5.01 -0.09
CA GLU A 23 22.20 -4.22 0.97
C GLU A 23 20.77 -3.83 0.59
N ARG A 24 19.77 -4.34 1.33
CA ARG A 24 18.35 -4.18 0.98
C ARG A 24 17.91 -2.73 0.84
N ASP A 25 18.38 -1.85 1.72
CA ASP A 25 18.05 -0.42 1.70
C ASP A 25 18.69 0.25 0.49
N VAL A 26 19.98 0.04 0.25
CA VAL A 26 20.70 0.53 -0.93
C VAL A 26 20.02 0.04 -2.21
N TRP A 27 19.67 -1.25 -2.27
CA TRP A 27 18.97 -1.84 -3.41
C TRP A 27 17.66 -1.12 -3.72
N TRP A 28 16.86 -0.83 -2.69
CA TRP A 28 15.60 -0.10 -2.84
C TRP A 28 15.81 1.37 -3.24
N GLU A 29 16.79 2.06 -2.65
CA GLU A 29 17.08 3.45 -3.00
C GLU A 29 17.61 3.60 -4.43
N VAL A 30 18.43 2.65 -4.89
CA VAL A 30 18.88 2.55 -6.28
C VAL A 30 17.67 2.33 -7.20
N THR A 31 16.76 1.41 -6.88
CA THR A 31 15.51 1.23 -7.64
C THR A 31 14.73 2.54 -7.75
N ALA A 32 14.55 3.25 -6.63
CA ALA A 32 13.80 4.50 -6.59
C ALA A 32 14.45 5.59 -7.44
N GLY A 33 15.77 5.80 -7.28
CA GLY A 33 16.51 6.83 -8.00
C GLY A 33 16.60 6.57 -9.51
N VAL A 34 16.85 5.33 -9.91
CA VAL A 34 16.91 4.92 -11.33
C VAL A 34 15.55 5.05 -12.00
N LYS A 35 14.50 4.53 -11.37
CA LYS A 35 13.14 4.61 -11.93
C LYS A 35 12.63 6.05 -11.97
N ALA A 36 13.00 6.90 -11.00
CA ALA A 36 12.66 8.31 -11.02
C ALA A 36 13.27 9.07 -12.22
N GLU A 37 14.50 8.73 -12.61
CA GLU A 37 15.21 9.42 -13.70
C GLU A 37 14.87 8.87 -15.09
N PHE A 38 14.81 7.54 -15.22
CA PHE A 38 14.71 6.87 -16.52
C PHE A 38 13.39 6.14 -16.76
N GLY A 39 12.57 5.95 -15.73
CA GLY A 39 11.32 5.20 -15.82
C GLY A 39 11.55 3.77 -16.31
N GLU A 40 10.57 3.21 -17.01
CA GLU A 40 10.61 1.81 -17.49
C GLU A 40 11.78 1.49 -18.42
N ALA A 41 12.38 2.49 -19.07
CA ALA A 41 13.54 2.29 -19.95
C ALA A 41 14.76 1.73 -19.21
N ALA A 42 14.90 2.01 -17.91
CA ALA A 42 16.03 1.51 -17.11
C ALA A 42 15.79 0.15 -16.46
N PHE A 43 14.62 -0.48 -16.65
CA PHE A 43 14.32 -1.76 -16.00
C PHE A 43 15.34 -2.83 -16.36
N SER A 44 15.75 -2.92 -17.62
CA SER A 44 16.69 -3.95 -18.09
C SER A 44 18.06 -3.83 -17.41
N ASP A 45 18.62 -2.61 -17.35
CA ASP A 45 19.94 -2.39 -16.74
C ASP A 45 19.90 -2.56 -15.22
N TRP A 46 18.83 -2.07 -14.57
CA TRP A 46 18.62 -2.24 -13.14
C TRP A 46 18.39 -3.71 -12.75
N ASP A 47 17.63 -4.47 -13.55
CA ASP A 47 17.36 -5.88 -13.27
C ASP A 47 18.64 -6.72 -13.45
N SER A 48 19.42 -6.45 -14.50
CA SER A 48 20.74 -7.05 -14.72
C SER A 48 21.68 -6.82 -13.53
N TRP A 49 21.74 -5.59 -13.02
CA TRP A 49 22.50 -5.28 -11.80
C TRP A 49 21.95 -6.01 -10.56
N SER A 50 20.63 -6.05 -10.40
CA SER A 50 19.97 -6.70 -9.26
C SER A 50 20.24 -8.22 -9.20
N GLN A 51 20.45 -8.86 -10.36
CA GLN A 51 20.82 -10.28 -10.46
C GLN A 51 22.19 -10.59 -9.85
N GLY A 52 23.02 -9.59 -9.56
CA GLY A 52 24.32 -9.76 -8.90
C GLY A 52 24.25 -10.15 -7.43
N SER A 53 23.07 -10.12 -6.79
CA SER A 53 22.90 -10.58 -5.41
C SER A 53 22.49 -12.04 -5.33
N ASP A 54 23.07 -12.78 -4.39
CA ASP A 54 22.67 -14.17 -4.08
C ASP A 54 21.23 -14.27 -3.56
N GLN A 55 20.64 -13.14 -3.12
CA GLN A 55 19.26 -13.07 -2.64
C GLN A 55 18.24 -12.72 -3.74
N TYR A 56 18.69 -12.55 -4.99
CA TYR A 56 17.85 -12.12 -6.09
C TYR A 56 16.75 -13.13 -6.43
N LYS A 57 15.52 -12.62 -6.60
CA LYS A 57 14.37 -13.38 -7.07
C LYS A 57 13.68 -12.59 -8.18
N PRO A 58 13.58 -13.13 -9.42
CA PRO A 58 13.04 -12.38 -10.56
C PRO A 58 11.62 -11.86 -10.34
N GLY A 59 10.77 -12.67 -9.70
CA GLY A 59 9.39 -12.29 -9.38
C GLY A 59 9.32 -11.11 -8.40
N ASP A 60 10.16 -11.13 -7.37
CA ASP A 60 10.20 -10.10 -6.33
C ASP A 60 10.79 -8.80 -6.89
N ALA A 61 11.87 -8.87 -7.65
CA ALA A 61 12.48 -7.71 -8.30
C ALA A 61 11.48 -6.98 -9.22
N ARG A 62 10.78 -7.73 -10.08
CA ARG A 62 9.76 -7.16 -10.97
C ARG A 62 8.57 -6.58 -10.20
N SER A 63 8.18 -7.20 -9.09
CA SER A 63 7.11 -6.70 -8.23
C SER A 63 7.52 -5.38 -7.56
N VAL A 64 8.73 -5.32 -6.99
CA VAL A 64 9.28 -4.10 -6.40
C VAL A 64 9.37 -2.99 -7.44
N TRP A 65 9.95 -3.26 -8.61
CA TRP A 65 10.05 -2.27 -9.68
C TRP A 65 8.69 -1.67 -10.01
N LYS A 66 7.66 -2.50 -10.24
CA LYS A 66 6.29 -2.02 -10.53
C LYS A 66 5.70 -1.20 -9.39
N SER A 67 5.92 -1.62 -8.15
CA SER A 67 5.38 -0.94 -6.95
C SER A 67 6.11 0.35 -6.59
N CYS A 68 7.38 0.48 -7.00
CA CYS A 68 8.20 1.64 -6.72
C CYS A 68 7.67 2.83 -7.53
N LYS A 69 7.07 3.79 -6.82
CA LYS A 69 6.70 5.08 -7.36
C LYS A 69 7.87 6.01 -7.07
N GLY A 70 8.61 6.43 -8.10
CA GLY A 70 9.75 7.34 -7.95
C GLY A 70 9.39 8.50 -7.01
N GLY A 71 10.27 8.81 -6.06
CA GLY A 71 9.92 9.62 -4.89
C GLY A 71 10.87 10.78 -4.67
N LYS A 72 11.17 11.07 -3.39
CA LYS A 72 12.20 12.04 -2.98
C LYS A 72 13.62 11.60 -3.35
N ILE A 73 13.83 10.30 -3.52
CA ILE A 73 15.11 9.71 -3.93
C ILE A 73 15.21 9.82 -5.45
N GLY A 74 16.20 10.58 -5.90
CA GLY A 74 16.52 10.75 -7.32
C GLY A 74 17.85 10.12 -7.68
N ILE A 75 18.26 10.28 -8.95
CA ILE A 75 19.53 9.74 -9.46
C ILE A 75 20.75 10.19 -8.65
N GLY A 76 20.68 11.35 -8.00
CA GLY A 76 21.74 11.87 -7.13
C GLY A 76 22.16 10.92 -6.00
N THR A 77 21.21 10.17 -5.43
CA THR A 77 21.50 9.16 -4.39
C THR A 77 22.24 7.97 -4.99
N VAL A 78 21.84 7.54 -6.19
CA VAL A 78 22.51 6.45 -6.92
C VAL A 78 23.96 6.84 -7.24
N ILE A 79 24.18 8.08 -7.66
CA ILE A 79 25.53 8.64 -7.91
C ILE A 79 26.35 8.71 -6.63
N HIS A 80 25.73 9.03 -5.49
CA HIS A 80 26.41 9.05 -4.21
C HIS A 80 26.96 7.67 -3.87
N TYR A 81 26.14 6.62 -3.97
CA TYR A 81 26.59 5.23 -3.76
C TYR A 81 27.69 4.82 -4.73
N ALA A 82 27.52 5.10 -6.02
CA ALA A 82 28.54 4.76 -7.01
C ALA A 82 29.88 5.44 -6.71
N LYS A 83 29.86 6.72 -6.29
CA LYS A 83 31.08 7.44 -5.88
C LYS A 83 31.73 6.84 -4.63
N GLN A 84 30.94 6.36 -3.67
CA GLN A 84 31.48 5.63 -2.50
C GLN A 84 32.19 4.34 -2.94
N GLY A 85 31.63 3.64 -3.94
CA GLY A 85 32.27 2.49 -4.60
C GLY A 85 33.40 2.84 -5.57
N GLY A 86 33.84 4.11 -5.64
CA GLY A 86 34.99 4.54 -6.45
C GLY A 86 34.66 4.95 -7.88
N TRP A 87 33.39 5.06 -8.25
CA TRP A 87 32.99 5.48 -9.59
C TRP A 87 33.53 6.87 -9.94
N LYS A 88 34.10 6.98 -11.14
CA LYS A 88 34.56 8.24 -11.72
C LYS A 88 33.92 8.43 -13.09
N ARG A 89 33.19 9.51 -13.24
CA ARG A 89 32.52 9.83 -14.50
C ARG A 89 33.53 9.97 -15.65
N ARG A 90 33.24 9.32 -16.77
CA ARG A 90 34.01 9.49 -18.02
C ARG A 90 33.89 10.93 -18.51
N LYS A 91 35.02 11.58 -18.80
CA LYS A 91 35.03 12.90 -19.43
C LYS A 91 34.59 12.76 -20.89
N ARG A 92 33.50 13.44 -21.26
CA ARG A 92 33.08 13.63 -22.66
C ARG A 92 33.30 15.09 -23.04
N ASP A 93 34.04 15.33 -24.11
CA ASP A 93 34.22 16.66 -24.66
C ASP A 93 32.98 17.05 -25.48
N LEU A 94 31.99 17.63 -24.82
CA LEU A 94 30.78 18.15 -25.45
C LEU A 94 30.99 19.62 -25.87
N THR A 95 30.63 19.95 -27.11
CA THR A 95 30.57 21.34 -27.58
C THR A 95 29.51 22.13 -26.81
N PRO A 96 29.60 23.48 -26.75
CA PRO A 96 28.58 24.30 -26.08
C PRO A 96 27.15 24.05 -26.60
N LYS A 97 27.00 23.86 -27.91
CA LYS A 97 25.70 23.58 -28.55
C LYS A 97 25.13 22.22 -28.15
N GLU A 98 25.97 21.18 -28.09
CA GLU A 98 25.53 19.86 -27.62
C GLU A 98 25.15 19.88 -26.14
N ARG A 99 25.86 20.65 -25.31
CA ARG A 99 25.51 20.84 -23.89
C ARG A 99 24.15 21.50 -23.72
N GLU A 100 23.85 22.53 -24.53
CA GLU A 100 22.57 23.23 -24.51
C GLU A 100 21.43 22.33 -24.99
N GLN A 101 21.60 21.64 -26.12
CA GLN A 101 20.61 20.70 -26.65
C GLN A 101 20.29 19.58 -25.65
N ARG A 102 21.31 19.00 -25.00
CA ARG A 102 21.13 17.96 -23.98
C ARG A 102 20.41 18.49 -22.74
N ARG A 103 20.79 19.68 -22.25
CA ARG A 103 20.08 20.34 -21.13
C ARG A 103 18.61 20.56 -21.47
N ALA A 104 18.30 20.99 -22.69
CA ALA A 104 16.93 21.20 -23.13
C ALA A 104 16.14 19.87 -23.22
N GLU A 105 16.72 18.81 -23.78
CA GLU A 105 16.09 17.49 -23.86
C GLU A 105 15.79 16.89 -22.47
N GLN A 106 16.73 17.03 -21.53
CA GLN A 106 16.57 16.56 -20.15
C GLN A 106 15.55 17.36 -19.38
N ALA A 107 15.56 18.68 -19.51
CA ALA A 107 14.54 19.55 -18.94
C ALA A 107 13.16 19.16 -19.47
N ALA A 108 13.03 18.88 -20.77
CA ALA A 108 11.79 18.39 -21.37
C ALA A 108 11.37 17.02 -20.83
N ARG A 109 12.31 16.06 -20.66
CA ARG A 109 12.02 14.75 -20.05
C ARG A 109 11.53 14.89 -18.62
N ARG A 110 12.23 15.68 -17.78
CA ARG A 110 11.86 15.93 -16.39
C ARG A 110 10.50 16.61 -16.29
N ALA A 111 10.26 17.65 -17.08
CA ALA A 111 8.96 18.32 -17.16
C ALA A 111 7.83 17.37 -17.59
N LYS A 112 8.08 16.50 -18.58
CA LYS A 112 7.10 15.48 -18.98
C LYS A 112 6.77 14.51 -17.84
N ARG A 113 7.77 14.02 -17.10
CA ARG A 113 7.56 13.11 -15.96
C ARG A 113 6.87 13.77 -14.78
N GLU A 114 7.20 15.03 -14.51
CA GLU A 114 6.53 15.83 -13.49
C GLU A 114 5.06 16.03 -13.85
N ALA A 115 4.75 16.34 -15.12
CA ALA A 115 3.39 16.46 -15.61
C ALA A 115 2.61 15.13 -15.53
N GLU A 116 3.21 14.00 -15.94
CA GLU A 116 2.59 12.67 -15.82
C GLU A 116 2.29 12.32 -14.36
N ARG A 117 3.22 12.60 -13.44
CA ARG A 117 3.02 12.36 -12.00
C ARG A 117 1.93 13.26 -11.43
N ALA A 118 1.93 14.55 -11.78
CA ALA A 118 0.91 15.47 -11.33
C ALA A 118 -0.49 15.03 -11.80
N GLU A 119 -0.61 14.50 -13.01
CA GLU A 119 -1.86 13.95 -13.53
C GLU A 119 -2.26 12.65 -12.81
N GLU A 120 -1.32 11.74 -12.53
CA GLU A 120 -1.59 10.53 -11.73
C GLU A 120 -2.03 10.87 -10.31
N GLU A 121 -1.41 11.87 -9.68
CA GLU A 121 -1.76 12.37 -8.35
C GLU A 121 -3.14 13.04 -8.36
N ARG A 122 -3.43 13.89 -9.36
CA ARG A 122 -4.76 14.48 -9.59
C ARG A 122 -5.83 13.40 -9.72
N LEU A 123 -5.61 12.44 -10.62
CA LEU A 123 -6.55 11.34 -10.84
C LEU A 123 -6.74 10.53 -9.57
N THR A 124 -5.66 10.24 -8.83
CA THR A 124 -5.75 9.51 -7.57
C THR A 124 -6.58 10.26 -6.54
N ALA A 125 -6.41 11.59 -6.41
CA ALA A 125 -7.19 12.41 -5.49
C ALA A 125 -8.68 12.42 -5.86
N VAL A 126 -9.01 12.72 -7.12
CA VAL A 126 -10.39 12.72 -7.62
C VAL A 126 -11.06 11.37 -7.41
N MET A 127 -10.39 10.28 -7.77
CA MET A 127 -10.95 8.94 -7.60
C MET A 127 -11.10 8.55 -6.13
N GLN A 128 -10.22 9.01 -5.23
CA GLN A 128 -10.38 8.78 -3.79
C GLN A 128 -11.63 9.49 -3.22
N GLU A 129 -11.92 10.71 -3.65
CA GLU A 129 -13.15 11.43 -3.27
C GLU A 129 -14.41 10.74 -3.81
N LEU A 130 -14.37 10.27 -5.07
CA LEU A 130 -15.48 9.52 -5.65
C LEU A 130 -15.70 8.19 -4.93
N VAL A 131 -14.62 7.46 -4.60
CA VAL A 131 -14.70 6.24 -3.80
C VAL A 131 -15.22 6.53 -2.39
N GLN A 132 -14.87 7.67 -1.79
CA GLN A 132 -15.41 8.10 -0.50
C GLN A 132 -16.93 8.29 -0.58
N GLY A 133 -17.43 9.03 -1.57
CA GLY A 133 -18.87 9.20 -1.81
C GLY A 133 -19.59 7.87 -2.10
N GLY A 134 -19.01 7.03 -2.95
CA GLY A 134 -19.54 5.69 -3.25
C GLY A 134 -19.56 4.78 -2.01
N THR A 135 -18.52 4.86 -1.18
CA THR A 135 -18.44 4.12 0.10
C THR A 135 -19.56 4.55 1.02
N GLN A 136 -19.79 5.86 1.18
CA GLN A 136 -20.86 6.35 2.03
C GLN A 136 -22.22 5.78 1.60
N ARG A 137 -22.52 5.82 0.30
CA ARG A 137 -23.75 5.22 -0.28
C ARG A 137 -23.83 3.71 -0.05
N LEU A 138 -22.75 2.97 -0.27
CA LEU A 138 -22.67 1.53 0.02
C LEU A 138 -23.07 1.25 1.47
N LEU A 139 -22.46 1.98 2.42
CA LEU A 139 -22.70 1.80 3.84
C LEU A 139 -24.13 2.18 4.26
N THR A 140 -24.71 3.24 3.69
CA THR A 140 -26.05 3.71 4.11
C THR A 140 -27.19 2.96 3.44
N GLU A 141 -27.08 2.65 2.15
CA GLU A 141 -28.21 2.17 1.34
C GLU A 141 -28.20 0.64 1.15
N PHE A 142 -27.03 0.00 1.18
CA PHE A 142 -26.88 -1.40 0.75
C PHE A 142 -26.40 -2.36 1.83
N THR A 143 -26.08 -1.82 3.01
CA THR A 143 -25.64 -2.61 4.16
C THR A 143 -26.48 -2.36 5.40
N ALA A 144 -26.43 -3.30 6.34
CA ALA A 144 -27.09 -3.22 7.64
C ALA A 144 -26.07 -3.28 8.79
N ALA A 145 -26.41 -2.71 9.95
CA ALA A 145 -25.57 -2.76 11.15
C ALA A 145 -25.51 -4.15 11.80
N ARG A 146 -26.53 -4.96 11.51
CA ARG A 146 -26.68 -6.31 12.04
C ARG A 146 -26.91 -7.27 10.89
N GLY A 147 -26.36 -8.45 10.99
CA GLY A 147 -26.48 -9.51 9.99
C GLY A 147 -25.71 -10.74 10.41
N LYS A 148 -25.66 -11.70 9.50
CA LYS A 148 -24.87 -12.93 9.64
C LYS A 148 -23.72 -12.88 8.65
N SER A 149 -22.57 -13.43 9.03
CA SER A 149 -21.44 -13.61 8.13
C SER A 149 -20.76 -14.94 8.43
N GLU A 150 -20.55 -15.75 7.39
CA GLU A 150 -19.82 -17.02 7.51
C GLU A 150 -18.37 -16.79 7.96
N TYR A 151 -17.76 -15.70 7.51
CA TYR A 151 -16.41 -15.31 7.91
C TYR A 151 -16.32 -15.05 9.42
N LEU A 152 -17.22 -14.22 9.97
CA LEU A 152 -17.23 -13.88 11.40
C LEU A 152 -17.47 -15.14 12.26
N THR A 153 -18.41 -15.99 11.86
CA THR A 153 -18.69 -17.27 12.55
C THR A 153 -17.46 -18.18 12.55
N ARG A 154 -16.83 -18.39 11.39
CA ARG A 154 -15.63 -19.25 11.27
C ARG A 154 -14.44 -18.69 12.05
N LYS A 155 -14.29 -17.37 12.10
CA LYS A 155 -13.27 -16.69 12.88
C LYS A 155 -13.64 -16.54 14.36
N GLN A 156 -14.86 -16.91 14.77
CA GLN A 156 -15.36 -16.79 16.14
C GLN A 156 -15.25 -15.37 16.72
N VAL A 157 -15.46 -14.36 15.86
CA VAL A 157 -15.36 -12.94 16.24
C VAL A 157 -16.68 -12.22 16.06
N GLY A 158 -16.91 -11.22 16.91
CA GLY A 158 -18.05 -10.31 16.80
C GLY A 158 -17.95 -9.34 15.62
N ALA A 159 -19.01 -8.56 15.42
CA ALA A 159 -19.16 -7.68 14.26
C ALA A 159 -18.65 -6.25 14.45
N PHE A 160 -18.30 -5.81 15.68
CA PHE A 160 -17.76 -4.48 16.04
C PHE A 160 -17.49 -3.52 14.86
N GLY A 161 -18.45 -2.66 14.55
CA GLY A 161 -18.32 -1.59 13.54
C GLY A 161 -18.49 -2.00 12.07
N VAL A 162 -18.47 -3.30 11.73
CA VAL A 162 -18.66 -3.76 10.36
C VAL A 162 -20.12 -3.68 9.92
N ARG A 163 -20.31 -3.69 8.61
CA ARG A 163 -21.61 -3.60 7.96
C ARG A 163 -21.85 -4.83 7.11
N PHE A 164 -23.08 -5.32 7.11
CA PHE A 164 -23.46 -6.56 6.42
C PHE A 164 -24.13 -6.24 5.10
N VAL A 165 -23.62 -6.78 4.00
CA VAL A 165 -24.25 -6.65 2.68
C VAL A 165 -25.61 -7.34 2.70
N THR A 166 -26.65 -6.65 2.26
CA THR A 166 -28.05 -7.12 2.39
C THR A 166 -28.58 -7.79 1.13
N ARG A 167 -27.97 -7.54 -0.02
CA ARG A 167 -28.37 -8.04 -1.34
C ARG A 167 -27.17 -8.09 -2.28
N ALA A 168 -27.27 -8.89 -3.34
CA ALA A 168 -26.22 -8.97 -4.34
C ALA A 168 -26.04 -7.63 -5.07
N LEU A 169 -24.79 -7.17 -5.17
CA LEU A 169 -24.42 -5.93 -5.85
C LEU A 169 -23.02 -6.01 -6.47
N VAL A 170 -22.72 -5.07 -7.37
CA VAL A 170 -21.35 -4.77 -7.80
C VAL A 170 -21.03 -3.32 -7.47
N PHE A 171 -19.92 -3.08 -6.77
CA PHE A 171 -19.32 -1.75 -6.63
C PHE A 171 -18.27 -1.58 -7.72
N SER A 172 -18.39 -0.58 -8.59
CA SER A 172 -17.40 -0.29 -9.63
C SER A 172 -16.77 1.08 -9.47
N VAL A 173 -15.53 1.18 -9.93
CA VAL A 173 -14.71 2.38 -10.01
C VAL A 173 -14.17 2.47 -11.42
N ASP A 174 -14.57 3.50 -12.14
CA ASP A 174 -14.18 3.75 -13.53
C ASP A 174 -13.32 5.01 -13.58
N SER A 175 -12.00 4.83 -13.71
CA SER A 175 -11.07 5.95 -13.71
C SER A 175 -10.93 6.66 -15.06
N ARG A 176 -11.56 6.15 -16.12
CA ARG A 176 -11.60 6.85 -17.41
C ARG A 176 -12.74 7.85 -17.44
N HIS A 177 -13.87 7.49 -16.86
CA HIS A 177 -15.06 8.33 -16.78
C HIS A 177 -15.21 9.03 -15.41
N GLU A 178 -14.18 8.95 -14.56
CA GLU A 178 -14.12 9.55 -13.23
C GLU A 178 -15.43 9.35 -12.43
N ARG A 179 -15.84 8.09 -12.22
CA ARG A 179 -17.08 7.76 -11.50
C ARG A 179 -17.01 6.47 -10.69
N THR A 180 -17.97 6.35 -9.77
CA THR A 180 -18.26 5.11 -9.04
C THR A 180 -19.74 4.77 -9.13
N ASP A 181 -20.05 3.48 -9.28
CA ASP A 181 -21.43 3.00 -9.42
C ASP A 181 -21.68 1.77 -8.55
N ILE A 182 -22.95 1.58 -8.17
CA ILE A 182 -23.44 0.38 -7.48
C ILE A 182 -24.52 -0.25 -8.36
N TRP A 183 -24.22 -1.43 -8.91
CA TRP A 183 -25.08 -2.15 -9.83
C TRP A 183 -25.86 -3.25 -9.11
N LEU A 184 -27.13 -3.39 -9.43
CA LEU A 184 -28.05 -4.36 -8.82
C LEU A 184 -28.75 -5.19 -9.90
N GLY A 185 -29.19 -6.40 -9.55
CA GLY A 185 -30.11 -7.19 -10.37
C GLY A 185 -29.74 -7.26 -11.86
N ALA A 186 -30.66 -6.83 -12.72
CA ALA A 186 -30.48 -6.85 -14.17
C ALA A 186 -29.34 -5.93 -14.65
N ASP A 187 -29.14 -4.77 -14.02
CA ASP A 187 -28.08 -3.83 -14.35
C ASP A 187 -26.70 -4.38 -13.98
N MET A 188 -26.60 -5.11 -12.86
CA MET A 188 -25.40 -5.85 -12.49
C MET A 188 -25.04 -6.89 -13.55
N ALA A 189 -26.03 -7.67 -14.02
CA ALA A 189 -25.80 -8.66 -15.06
C ALA A 189 -25.40 -8.00 -16.39
N ARG A 190 -25.99 -6.84 -16.73
CA ARG A 190 -25.63 -6.06 -17.92
C ARG A 190 -24.19 -5.56 -17.82
N PHE A 191 -23.82 -4.89 -16.73
CA PHE A 191 -22.46 -4.42 -16.47
C PHE A 191 -21.44 -5.53 -16.67
N LEU A 192 -21.65 -6.70 -16.03
CA LEU A 192 -20.70 -7.81 -16.12
C LEU A 192 -20.56 -8.40 -17.52
N ARG A 193 -21.60 -8.36 -18.35
CA ARG A 193 -21.55 -8.82 -19.76
C ARG A 193 -20.86 -7.81 -20.68
N GLU A 194 -21.02 -6.52 -20.40
CA GLU A 194 -20.48 -5.42 -21.21
C GLU A 194 -19.02 -5.08 -20.88
N LEU A 195 -18.46 -5.65 -19.81
CA LEU A 195 -17.04 -5.50 -19.48
C LEU A 195 -16.15 -5.92 -20.66
N PRO A 196 -15.15 -5.09 -21.04
CA PRO A 196 -14.17 -5.48 -22.04
C PRO A 196 -13.47 -6.79 -21.65
N LYS A 197 -13.34 -7.69 -22.61
CA LYS A 197 -12.66 -8.98 -22.40
C LYS A 197 -11.14 -8.79 -22.32
N ASP A 198 -10.60 -7.84 -23.08
CA ASP A 198 -9.19 -7.50 -23.05
C ASP A 198 -8.82 -6.83 -21.71
N LYS A 199 -7.69 -7.27 -21.14
CA LYS A 199 -7.26 -6.81 -19.82
C LYS A 199 -6.76 -5.36 -19.85
N ALA A 200 -6.10 -4.94 -20.92
CA ALA A 200 -5.60 -3.57 -21.06
C ALA A 200 -6.76 -2.61 -21.28
N GLU A 201 -7.74 -3.00 -22.10
CA GLU A 201 -8.95 -2.20 -22.30
C GLU A 201 -9.74 -2.01 -21.01
N ARG A 202 -9.83 -3.02 -20.15
CA ARG A 202 -10.56 -2.92 -18.86
C ARG A 202 -9.72 -2.38 -17.70
N GLU A 203 -8.43 -2.07 -17.87
CA GLU A 203 -7.54 -1.72 -16.76
C GLU A 203 -8.07 -0.54 -15.94
N HIS A 204 -8.73 0.42 -16.61
CA HIS A 204 -9.35 1.59 -15.99
C HIS A 204 -10.56 1.25 -15.07
N ILE A 205 -11.16 0.07 -15.21
CA ILE A 205 -12.34 -0.37 -14.45
C ILE A 205 -11.92 -1.34 -13.33
N GLY A 206 -12.06 -0.89 -12.08
CA GLY A 206 -12.05 -1.76 -10.91
C GLY A 206 -13.47 -2.11 -10.50
N PHE A 207 -13.75 -3.37 -10.11
CA PHE A 207 -15.06 -3.71 -9.59
C PHE A 207 -14.98 -4.83 -8.56
N MET A 208 -15.95 -4.86 -7.64
CA MET A 208 -16.09 -5.88 -6.60
C MET A 208 -17.53 -6.37 -6.55
N LYS A 209 -17.70 -7.69 -6.65
CA LYS A 209 -18.98 -8.36 -6.42
C LYS A 209 -19.15 -8.56 -4.92
N MET A 210 -20.33 -8.29 -4.41
CA MET A 210 -20.68 -8.56 -3.02
C MET A 210 -22.04 -9.26 -2.97
N GLY A 211 -22.16 -10.23 -2.08
CA GLY A 211 -23.39 -10.98 -1.83
C GLY A 211 -23.86 -10.85 -0.38
N PRO A 212 -25.10 -11.26 -0.09
CA PRO A 212 -25.57 -11.38 1.28
C PRO A 212 -24.60 -12.21 2.13
N GLY A 213 -24.23 -11.69 3.31
CA GLY A 213 -23.31 -12.35 4.23
C GLY A 213 -21.84 -11.91 4.13
N ASP A 214 -21.48 -11.22 3.05
CA ASP A 214 -20.23 -10.48 2.97
C ASP A 214 -20.27 -9.29 3.92
N ILE A 215 -19.11 -8.94 4.49
CA ILE A 215 -18.98 -7.79 5.38
C ILE A 215 -18.17 -6.68 4.73
N VAL A 216 -18.53 -5.45 5.06
CA VAL A 216 -17.85 -4.21 4.69
C VAL A 216 -17.35 -3.56 5.97
N ILE A 217 -16.04 -3.32 6.03
CA ILE A 217 -15.35 -2.68 7.16
C ILE A 217 -15.07 -1.23 6.74
N PRO A 218 -15.79 -0.24 7.29
CA PRO A 218 -15.52 1.17 7.02
C PRO A 218 -14.14 1.59 7.49
N LEU A 219 -13.41 2.34 6.66
CA LEU A 219 -12.09 2.88 6.99
C LEU A 219 -12.18 4.38 7.15
N VAL A 220 -11.81 4.86 8.33
CA VAL A 220 -11.89 6.26 8.74
C VAL A 220 -10.52 6.90 8.87
N ASP A 221 -10.45 8.21 8.70
CA ASP A 221 -9.26 9.01 8.98
C ASP A 221 -9.24 9.59 10.41
N GLU A 222 -8.27 10.45 10.68
CA GLU A 222 -8.08 11.18 11.95
C GLU A 222 -9.27 12.06 12.35
N ALA A 223 -10.07 12.52 11.37
CA ALA A 223 -11.27 13.30 11.63
C ALA A 223 -12.52 12.41 11.79
N GLY A 224 -12.39 11.08 11.69
CA GLY A 224 -13.52 10.16 11.72
C GLY A 224 -14.30 10.09 10.41
N VAL A 225 -13.78 10.69 9.32
CA VAL A 225 -14.43 10.67 8.00
C VAL A 225 -14.19 9.32 7.36
N VAL A 226 -15.25 8.65 6.91
CA VAL A 226 -15.13 7.42 6.13
C VAL A 226 -14.63 7.75 4.73
N TRP A 227 -13.52 7.14 4.31
CA TRP A 227 -12.92 7.36 2.99
C TRP A 227 -12.96 6.14 2.09
N SER A 228 -12.93 4.95 2.67
CA SER A 228 -12.91 3.71 1.90
C SER A 228 -13.42 2.56 2.77
N PHE A 229 -13.32 1.34 2.25
CA PHE A 229 -13.69 0.14 2.98
C PHE A 229 -12.80 -1.04 2.60
N GLN A 230 -12.68 -1.99 3.52
CA GLN A 230 -12.26 -3.35 3.21
C GLN A 230 -13.51 -4.24 3.14
N MET A 231 -13.67 -4.99 2.07
CA MET A 231 -14.69 -6.03 1.97
C MET A 231 -14.08 -7.39 2.32
N ILE A 232 -14.81 -8.20 3.09
CA ILE A 232 -14.44 -9.59 3.36
C ILE A 232 -15.60 -10.48 2.95
N ASN A 233 -15.33 -11.41 2.05
CA ASN A 233 -16.34 -12.37 1.60
C ASN A 233 -16.48 -13.56 2.56
N ALA A 234 -17.46 -14.43 2.32
CA ALA A 234 -17.66 -15.67 3.08
C ALA A 234 -16.39 -16.55 3.24
N GLN A 235 -15.56 -16.65 2.20
CA GLN A 235 -14.31 -17.41 2.21
C GLN A 235 -13.17 -16.71 2.97
N GLY A 236 -13.36 -15.44 3.37
CA GLY A 236 -12.35 -14.63 4.04
C GLY A 236 -11.41 -13.92 3.07
N THR A 237 -11.71 -13.90 1.77
CA THR A 237 -10.99 -13.09 0.79
C THR A 237 -11.24 -11.62 1.09
N LYS A 238 -10.16 -10.88 1.30
CA LYS A 238 -10.18 -9.44 1.61
C LYS A 238 -9.93 -8.65 0.34
N LEU A 239 -10.78 -7.68 0.04
CA LEU A 239 -10.69 -6.83 -1.14
C LEU A 239 -10.82 -5.36 -0.77
N PHE A 240 -10.24 -4.49 -1.60
CA PHE A 240 -10.36 -3.03 -1.50
C PHE A 240 -10.83 -2.48 -2.84
N PRO A 241 -11.63 -1.40 -2.85
CA PRO A 241 -11.97 -0.74 -4.10
C PRO A 241 -10.70 -0.19 -4.76
N LYS A 242 -10.65 -0.25 -6.10
CA LYS A 242 -9.62 0.46 -6.86
C LYS A 242 -9.67 1.95 -6.50
N PHE A 243 -8.51 2.59 -6.36
CA PHE A 243 -8.38 3.95 -5.83
C PHE A 243 -8.87 4.16 -4.39
N GLY A 244 -9.26 3.10 -3.66
CA GLY A 244 -9.57 3.19 -2.24
C GLY A 244 -8.35 3.64 -1.43
N ARG A 245 -8.48 4.79 -0.76
CA ARG A 245 -7.46 5.26 0.18
C ARG A 245 -7.31 4.23 1.31
N LYS A 246 -6.10 3.74 1.53
CA LYS A 246 -5.72 2.94 2.72
C LYS A 246 -4.85 3.73 3.68
N SER A 247 -3.95 4.54 3.10
CA SER A 247 -2.92 5.27 3.83
C SER A 247 -3.51 6.23 4.85
N GLY A 248 -3.14 6.03 6.12
CA GLY A 248 -3.59 6.81 7.27
C GLY A 248 -5.03 6.51 7.69
N LEU A 249 -5.66 5.45 7.19
CA LEU A 249 -7.00 5.05 7.63
C LEU A 249 -6.97 3.83 8.55
N TRP A 250 -7.99 3.70 9.39
CA TRP A 250 -8.17 2.56 10.29
C TRP A 250 -9.66 2.23 10.49
N HIS A 251 -9.91 1.14 11.21
CA HIS A 251 -11.24 0.80 11.70
C HIS A 251 -11.21 0.59 13.22
N TRP A 252 -12.14 1.21 13.95
CA TRP A 252 -12.29 1.01 15.39
C TRP A 252 -13.01 -0.30 15.71
N ILE A 253 -12.49 -1.02 16.70
CA ILE A 253 -13.06 -2.23 17.27
C ILE A 253 -13.34 -1.96 18.74
N GLY A 254 -14.60 -2.16 19.14
CA GLY A 254 -15.05 -1.88 20.50
C GLY A 254 -15.41 -0.42 20.70
N ARG A 255 -14.82 0.21 21.72
CA ARG A 255 -15.03 1.63 22.08
C ARG A 255 -13.98 2.51 21.42
N ALA A 256 -14.36 3.74 21.10
CA ALA A 256 -13.47 4.78 20.55
C ALA A 256 -13.09 5.84 21.60
N ASP A 257 -13.44 5.63 22.87
CA ASP A 257 -13.14 6.54 23.97
C ASP A 257 -11.66 6.43 24.39
N PRO A 258 -11.03 7.54 24.82
CA PRO A 258 -9.65 7.51 25.30
C PRO A 258 -9.55 6.58 26.51
N MET A 259 -8.70 5.55 26.37
CA MET A 259 -8.36 4.62 27.43
C MET A 259 -6.85 4.63 27.66
N PRO A 260 -6.36 4.20 28.84
CA PRO A 260 -4.93 4.15 29.12
C PRO A 260 -4.12 3.34 28.09
N ILE A 261 -4.76 2.41 27.38
CA ILE A 261 -4.15 1.57 26.36
C ILE A 261 -5.03 1.59 25.09
N ILE A 262 -4.40 1.74 23.94
CA ILE A 262 -5.01 1.52 22.62
C ILE A 262 -4.19 0.46 21.87
N ALA A 263 -4.85 -0.62 21.45
CA ALA A 263 -4.20 -1.70 20.72
C ALA A 263 -4.24 -1.46 19.20
N LEU A 264 -3.13 -1.76 18.53
CA LEU A 264 -2.97 -1.66 17.08
C LEU A 264 -2.86 -3.07 16.49
N ALA A 265 -3.89 -3.54 15.82
CA ALA A 265 -3.91 -4.84 15.14
C ALA A 265 -3.77 -4.65 13.63
N GLU A 266 -3.08 -5.54 12.92
CA GLU A 266 -3.06 -5.50 11.45
C GLU A 266 -4.46 -5.78 10.88
N GLY A 267 -5.08 -6.87 11.31
CA GLY A 267 -6.33 -7.39 10.76
C GLY A 267 -7.52 -7.31 11.71
N TYR A 268 -8.72 -7.32 11.13
CA TYR A 268 -9.99 -7.25 11.85
C TYR A 268 -10.14 -8.34 12.92
N ALA A 269 -10.03 -9.62 12.55
CA ALA A 269 -10.28 -10.73 13.48
C ALA A 269 -9.30 -10.75 14.66
N THR A 270 -8.02 -10.46 14.40
CA THR A 270 -6.98 -10.31 15.44
C THR A 270 -7.36 -9.18 16.40
N GLY A 271 -7.75 -8.02 15.86
CA GLY A 271 -8.18 -6.89 16.68
C GLY A 271 -9.43 -7.16 17.52
N VAL A 272 -10.42 -7.89 16.97
CA VAL A 272 -11.61 -8.31 17.74
C VAL A 272 -11.22 -9.28 18.85
N SER A 273 -10.31 -10.22 18.59
CA SER A 273 -9.86 -11.17 19.61
C SER A 273 -9.17 -10.47 20.78
N VAL A 274 -8.34 -9.46 20.48
CA VAL A 274 -7.70 -8.61 21.51
C VAL A 274 -8.74 -7.84 22.30
N TYR A 275 -9.71 -7.21 21.62
CA TYR A 275 -10.79 -6.49 22.31
C TYR A 275 -11.61 -7.42 23.22
N LEU A 276 -11.95 -8.63 22.77
CA LEU A 276 -12.70 -9.59 23.59
C LEU A 276 -11.91 -10.06 24.81
N ALA A 277 -10.57 -10.12 24.73
CA ALA A 277 -9.73 -10.55 25.83
C ALA A 277 -9.39 -9.44 26.83
N THR A 278 -9.39 -8.17 26.39
CA THR A 278 -8.82 -7.05 27.17
C THR A 278 -9.77 -5.89 27.40
N GLU A 279 -10.83 -5.79 26.58
CA GLU A 279 -11.72 -4.63 26.45
C GLU A 279 -10.99 -3.31 26.10
N TRP A 280 -9.73 -3.36 25.65
CA TRP A 280 -8.99 -2.19 25.21
C TRP A 280 -9.48 -1.71 23.84
N PRO A 281 -9.72 -0.40 23.64
CA PRO A 281 -9.94 0.18 22.32
C PRO A 281 -8.90 -0.34 21.34
N THR A 282 -9.36 -0.95 20.26
CA THR A 282 -8.47 -1.60 19.29
C THR A 282 -8.73 -0.99 17.92
N VAL A 283 -7.68 -0.71 17.17
CA VAL A 283 -7.78 -0.30 15.77
C VAL A 283 -7.23 -1.37 14.85
N MET A 284 -7.96 -1.65 13.77
CA MET A 284 -7.43 -2.40 12.63
C MET A 284 -6.69 -1.43 11.70
N CYS A 285 -5.40 -1.70 11.50
CA CYS A 285 -4.47 -0.88 10.74
C CYS A 285 -4.29 -1.31 9.27
N ILE A 286 -4.99 -2.35 8.82
CA ILE A 286 -4.97 -2.90 7.45
C ILE A 286 -3.69 -3.69 7.12
N ASP A 287 -2.53 -3.05 7.22
CA ASP A 287 -1.21 -3.60 6.95
C ASP A 287 -0.15 -2.88 7.81
N VAL A 288 1.03 -3.49 8.00
CA VAL A 288 2.08 -2.94 8.87
C VAL A 288 2.62 -1.60 8.37
N GLY A 289 2.74 -1.42 7.05
CA GLY A 289 3.18 -0.15 6.46
C GLY A 289 2.21 1.02 6.77
N ASN A 290 0.92 0.74 6.82
CA ASN A 290 -0.09 1.70 7.25
C ASN A 290 -0.14 1.88 8.77
N MET A 291 0.14 0.83 9.55
CA MET A 291 0.18 0.87 11.01
C MET A 291 1.09 1.99 11.54
N ALA A 292 2.25 2.22 10.93
CA ALA A 292 3.15 3.30 11.33
C ALA A 292 2.51 4.70 11.21
N LYS A 293 1.67 4.91 10.19
CA LYS A 293 0.95 6.18 9.98
C LYS A 293 -0.20 6.32 10.98
N VAL A 294 -0.93 5.24 11.20
CA VAL A 294 -2.04 5.19 12.17
C VAL A 294 -1.52 5.41 13.59
N ALA A 295 -0.44 4.74 14.00
CA ALA A 295 0.17 4.91 15.32
C ALA A 295 0.58 6.36 15.58
N ARG A 296 1.25 7.01 14.60
CA ARG A 296 1.61 8.43 14.69
C ARG A 296 0.40 9.36 14.77
N ALA A 297 -0.72 9.03 14.10
CA ALA A 297 -1.95 9.80 14.22
C ALA A 297 -2.60 9.63 15.60
N LEU A 298 -2.72 8.39 16.07
CA LEU A 298 -3.30 8.09 17.38
C LEU A 298 -2.47 8.67 18.54
N ALA A 299 -1.14 8.69 18.43
CA ALA A 299 -0.28 9.32 19.43
C ALA A 299 -0.52 10.84 19.54
N ARG A 300 -0.93 11.50 18.44
CA ARG A 300 -1.32 12.92 18.47
C ARG A 300 -2.73 13.12 19.05
N LEU A 301 -3.68 12.26 18.66
CA LEU A 301 -5.07 12.33 19.12
C LEU A 301 -5.22 11.96 20.60
N PHE A 302 -4.43 11.00 21.07
CA PHE A 302 -4.52 10.40 22.40
C PHE A 302 -3.13 10.38 23.08
N PRO A 303 -2.55 11.55 23.40
CA PRO A 303 -1.20 11.64 23.94
C PRO A 303 -1.02 10.94 25.30
N ASP A 304 -2.10 10.76 26.06
CA ASP A 304 -2.10 10.08 27.36
C ASP A 304 -2.26 8.55 27.25
N SER A 305 -2.59 8.04 26.07
CA SER A 305 -2.78 6.62 25.82
C SER A 305 -1.46 5.95 25.44
N ARG A 306 -1.21 4.76 26.02
CA ARG A 306 -0.12 3.89 25.58
C ARG A 306 -0.58 3.09 24.36
N LEU A 307 0.14 3.23 23.25
CA LEU A 307 -0.11 2.41 22.07
C LEU A 307 0.62 1.08 22.21
N ILE A 308 -0.05 -0.02 21.86
CA ILE A 308 0.54 -1.37 21.88
C ILE A 308 0.24 -2.04 20.54
N ILE A 309 1.27 -2.55 19.87
CA ILE A 309 1.08 -3.39 18.69
C ILE A 309 0.69 -4.79 19.14
N VAL A 310 -0.34 -5.35 18.53
CA VAL A 310 -0.79 -6.71 18.76
C VAL A 310 -0.86 -7.46 17.44
N GLY A 311 -0.42 -8.72 17.44
CA GLY A 311 -0.41 -9.55 16.24
C GLY A 311 -0.47 -11.03 16.53
N ASP A 312 -0.80 -11.80 15.51
CA ASP A 312 -0.74 -13.26 15.56
C ASP A 312 0.72 -13.72 15.41
N ASP A 313 1.07 -14.84 16.05
CA ASP A 313 2.37 -15.51 15.87
C ASP A 313 2.22 -16.73 14.97
N ASP A 314 1.94 -16.47 13.69
CA ASP A 314 1.71 -17.49 12.66
C ASP A 314 2.90 -17.55 11.68
N PRO A 315 3.95 -18.33 11.99
CA PRO A 315 5.02 -18.57 11.04
C PRO A 315 4.47 -19.27 9.80
N LYS A 316 4.99 -18.87 8.65
CA LYS A 316 4.80 -19.58 7.38
C LYS A 316 5.44 -20.96 7.44
N ALA A 317 5.11 -21.81 6.46
CA ALA A 317 5.68 -23.15 6.34
C ALA A 317 7.22 -23.16 6.23
N ASP A 318 7.83 -22.06 5.77
CA ASP A 318 9.28 -21.87 5.69
C ASP A 318 9.90 -21.38 7.02
N GLY A 319 9.12 -21.30 8.10
CA GLY A 319 9.54 -20.83 9.42
C GLY A 319 9.60 -19.31 9.55
N THR A 320 9.41 -18.54 8.48
CA THR A 320 9.43 -17.07 8.55
C THR A 320 8.13 -16.53 9.13
N ASN A 321 8.21 -15.48 9.96
CA ASN A 321 7.04 -14.70 10.37
C ASN A 321 7.22 -13.22 9.99
N PRO A 322 7.00 -12.85 8.71
CA PRO A 322 7.22 -11.48 8.25
C PRO A 322 6.33 -10.45 8.95
N GLY A 323 5.12 -10.84 9.36
CA GLY A 323 4.19 -9.97 10.09
C GLY A 323 4.76 -9.58 11.45
N ARG A 324 5.25 -10.57 12.21
CA ARG A 324 5.92 -10.34 13.50
C ARG A 324 7.19 -9.51 13.36
N VAL A 325 8.08 -9.86 12.43
CA VAL A 325 9.33 -9.11 12.20
C VAL A 325 9.04 -7.64 11.87
N ALA A 326 8.06 -7.38 11.01
CA ALA A 326 7.69 -6.02 10.65
C ALA A 326 7.06 -5.26 11.82
N ALA A 327 6.21 -5.92 12.62
CA ALA A 327 5.62 -5.33 13.83
C ALA A 327 6.66 -5.06 14.93
N GLU A 328 7.63 -5.95 15.14
CA GLU A 328 8.73 -5.77 16.09
C GLU A 328 9.63 -4.60 15.66
N ALA A 329 10.02 -4.53 14.39
CA ALA A 329 10.78 -3.41 13.82
C ALA A 329 10.05 -2.07 14.00
N LEU A 330 8.74 -2.05 13.72
CA LEU A 330 7.92 -0.86 13.91
C LEU A 330 7.81 -0.46 15.39
N SER A 331 7.75 -1.45 16.30
CA SER A 331 7.68 -1.19 17.74
C SER A 331 8.94 -0.48 18.26
N LEU A 332 10.11 -0.88 17.74
CA LEU A 332 11.39 -0.21 17.99
C LEU A 332 11.43 1.21 17.40
N GLU A 333 10.98 1.38 16.14
CA GLU A 333 10.92 2.70 15.48
C GLU A 333 10.07 3.71 16.29
N LEU A 334 8.93 3.25 16.82
CA LEU A 334 7.97 4.10 17.51
C LEU A 334 8.18 4.17 19.03
N GLY A 335 9.08 3.34 19.59
CA GLY A 335 9.26 3.24 21.04
C GLY A 335 8.03 2.68 21.78
N ILE A 336 7.30 1.75 21.16
CA ILE A 336 6.10 1.12 21.73
C ILE A 336 6.28 -0.39 21.88
N THR A 337 5.39 -1.04 22.63
CA THR A 337 5.47 -2.49 22.86
C THR A 337 4.73 -3.25 21.76
N ALA A 338 5.32 -4.34 21.27
CA ALA A 338 4.64 -5.36 20.48
C ALA A 338 4.38 -6.62 21.31
N VAL A 339 3.17 -7.17 21.21
CA VAL A 339 2.72 -8.34 21.97
C VAL A 339 2.18 -9.40 21.01
N PHE A 340 2.64 -10.64 21.20
CA PHE A 340 2.27 -11.81 20.42
C PHE A 340 1.89 -12.97 21.35
N PRO A 341 0.97 -13.86 20.94
CA PRO A 341 0.56 -15.00 21.76
C PRO A 341 1.73 -15.97 21.98
N GLN A 342 1.91 -16.44 23.22
CA GLN A 342 2.76 -17.59 23.50
C GLN A 342 1.96 -18.86 23.27
N ARG A 343 2.38 -19.70 22.31
CA ARG A 343 1.76 -21.03 22.15
C ARG A 343 2.14 -21.87 23.37
N PRO A 344 1.18 -22.55 24.04
CA PRO A 344 1.53 -23.49 25.09
C PRO A 344 2.46 -24.56 24.51
N GLU A 345 3.52 -24.92 25.24
CA GLU A 345 4.37 -26.05 24.87
C GLU A 345 3.47 -27.27 24.65
N VAL A 346 3.57 -27.87 23.46
CA VAL A 346 2.86 -29.10 23.17
C VAL A 346 3.39 -30.13 24.17
N ALA A 347 2.57 -30.52 25.14
CA ALA A 347 2.90 -31.61 26.04
C ALA A 347 3.22 -32.84 25.18
N ALA A 348 4.46 -33.34 25.32
CA ALA A 348 5.05 -34.40 24.53
C ALA A 348 4.30 -35.74 24.63
#